data_AF-A0A7W9KPU4-F1
#
_entry.id   AF-A0A7W9KPU4-F1
#
_cell.length_a   1.000
_cell.length_b   1.000
_cell.length_c   1.000
_cell.angle_alpha   90.00
_cell.angle_beta   90.00
_cell.angle_gamma   90.00
#
_symmetry.space_group_name_H-M   'P 1'
#
loop_
_entity.id
_entity.type
_entity.pdbx_description
1 polymer ?
#
loop_
_entity_poly.entity_id
_entity_poly.type
_entity_poly.pdbx_seq_one_letter_code
_entity_poly.pdbx_strand_id
1 'polypeptide(L)'
;MVYLPAGLLLGVLLAHVLHSRRGYDLMRTLVGGRFGSPTALVLVLVGLAVMDAMEHPWGVLTVVGLMTLLVAACVLREDHGLAGLLCARPVNWIGTVSYGMYLLHMLVLVPLAKLLDRLGYNPPLLRFVLVVGVTVLVASASYRWFESNFLRQKRRFEPAQVSTA
;
A
#
# COMPACT_ATOMS: atom_id res chain seq x y z
N MET A 1 9.74 -15.37 -8.43
CA MET A 1 8.73 -14.71 -9.31
C MET A 1 7.29 -15.24 -9.14
N VAL A 2 7.05 -16.41 -8.54
CA VAL A 2 5.69 -17.02 -8.41
C VAL A 2 4.83 -16.40 -7.29
N TYR A 3 5.39 -15.62 -6.38
CA TYR A 3 4.64 -15.07 -5.23
C TYR A 3 3.84 -13.78 -5.53
N LEU A 4 4.28 -12.99 -6.52
CA LEU A 4 3.56 -11.81 -7.01
C LEU A 4 2.13 -12.11 -7.51
N PRO A 5 1.88 -13.17 -8.32
CA PRO A 5 0.53 -13.49 -8.73
C PRO A 5 -0.34 -13.97 -7.57
N ALA A 6 0.22 -14.61 -6.54
CA ALA A 6 -0.57 -15.12 -5.41
C ALA A 6 -1.29 -14.00 -4.65
N GLY A 7 -0.64 -12.85 -4.40
CA GLY A 7 -1.27 -11.72 -3.75
C GLY A 7 -2.40 -11.09 -4.57
N LEU A 8 -2.19 -10.93 -5.89
CA LEU A 8 -3.23 -10.41 -6.79
C LEU A 8 -4.42 -11.37 -6.88
N LEU A 9 -4.18 -12.67 -7.01
CA LEU A 9 -5.22 -13.69 -7.05
C LEU A 9 -6.03 -13.71 -5.76
N LEU A 10 -5.36 -13.68 -4.59
CA LEU A 10 -6.04 -13.63 -3.29
C LEU A 10 -6.86 -12.34 -3.13
N GLY A 11 -6.39 -11.21 -3.63
CA GLY A 11 -7.16 -9.96 -3.67
C GLY A 11 -8.41 -10.06 -4.54
N VAL A 12 -8.30 -10.64 -5.73
CA VAL A 12 -9.45 -10.86 -6.63
C VAL A 12 -10.45 -11.84 -6.00
N LEU A 13 -9.97 -12.92 -5.38
CA LEU A 13 -10.81 -13.87 -4.66
C LEU A 13 -11.52 -13.18 -3.49
N LEU A 14 -10.82 -12.37 -2.70
CA LEU A 14 -11.40 -11.61 -1.60
C LEU A 14 -12.52 -10.69 -2.10
N ALA A 15 -12.30 -9.99 -3.22
CA ALA A 15 -13.32 -9.13 -3.82
C ALA A 15 -14.58 -9.91 -4.22
N HIS A 16 -14.43 -11.11 -4.80
CA HIS A 16 -15.57 -11.98 -5.14
C HIS A 16 -16.31 -12.48 -3.89
N VAL A 17 -15.57 -12.87 -2.85
CA VAL A 17 -16.15 -13.29 -1.57
C VAL A 17 -16.98 -12.17 -0.95
N LEU A 18 -16.44 -10.94 -0.92
CA LEU A 18 -17.12 -9.75 -0.39
C LEU A 18 -18.30 -9.30 -1.25
N HIS A 19 -18.31 -9.58 -2.55
CA HIS A 19 -19.43 -9.27 -3.43
C HIS A 19 -20.69 -10.08 -3.09
N SER A 20 -20.54 -11.28 -2.54
CA SER A 20 -21.66 -12.12 -2.12
C SER A 20 -22.15 -11.75 -0.71
N ARG A 21 -23.47 -11.64 -0.51
CA ARG A 21 -24.05 -11.37 0.84
C ARG A 21 -23.58 -12.39 1.89
N ARG A 22 -23.54 -13.68 1.54
CA ARG A 22 -23.09 -14.75 2.44
C ARG A 22 -21.60 -14.65 2.80
N GLY A 23 -20.75 -14.36 1.81
CA GLY A 23 -19.31 -14.21 2.04
C GLY A 23 -18.99 -12.95 2.86
N TYR A 24 -19.72 -11.87 2.62
CA TYR A 24 -19.65 -10.65 3.42
C TYR A 24 -20.03 -10.90 4.88
N ASP A 25 -21.17 -11.56 5.14
CA ASP A 25 -21.64 -11.84 6.50
C ASP A 25 -20.66 -12.75 7.26
N LEU A 26 -20.10 -13.76 6.60
CA LEU A 26 -19.11 -14.67 7.18
C LEU A 26 -17.78 -13.96 7.50
N MET A 27 -17.28 -13.10 6.62
CA MET A 27 -16.07 -12.35 6.90
C MET A 27 -16.29 -11.26 7.96
N ARG A 28 -17.48 -10.67 8.01
CA ARG A 28 -17.86 -9.72 9.05
C ARG A 28 -17.92 -10.36 10.44
N THR A 29 -18.38 -11.60 10.57
CA THR A 29 -18.37 -12.30 11.87
C THR A 29 -16.96 -12.71 12.29
N LEU A 30 -16.12 -13.13 11.35
CA LEU A 30 -14.74 -13.53 11.63
C LEU A 30 -13.82 -12.36 11.97
N VAL A 31 -13.90 -11.25 11.22
CA VAL A 31 -12.90 -10.17 11.25
C VAL A 31 -13.50 -8.79 11.55
N GLY A 32 -14.83 -8.65 11.53
CA GLY A 32 -15.54 -7.38 11.75
C GLY A 32 -15.64 -6.93 13.21
N GLY A 33 -14.83 -7.48 14.12
CA GLY A 33 -14.70 -6.97 15.49
C GLY A 33 -13.89 -5.67 15.56
N ARG A 34 -14.05 -4.87 16.64
CA ARG A 34 -13.31 -3.60 16.82
C ARG A 34 -11.80 -3.81 16.86
N PHE A 35 -11.41 -4.99 17.32
CA PHE A 35 -10.04 -5.44 17.43
C PHE A 35 -9.58 -6.29 16.22
N GLY A 36 -10.43 -6.55 15.22
CA GLY A 36 -10.07 -7.42 14.09
C GLY A 36 -8.90 -6.89 13.25
N SER A 37 -8.85 -5.58 13.02
CA SER A 37 -7.74 -4.93 12.30
C SER A 37 -6.41 -4.96 13.10
N PRO A 38 -6.36 -4.57 14.40
CA PRO A 38 -5.12 -4.67 15.15
C PRO A 38 -4.67 -6.11 15.41
N THR A 39 -5.59 -7.07 15.60
CA THR A 39 -5.20 -8.48 15.73
C THR A 39 -4.62 -9.02 14.41
N ALA A 40 -5.22 -8.69 13.26
CA ALA A 40 -4.66 -9.04 11.97
C ALA A 40 -3.27 -8.41 11.75
N LEU A 41 -3.05 -7.17 12.18
CA LEU A 41 -1.74 -6.52 12.09
C LEU A 41 -0.70 -7.26 12.95
N VAL A 42 -1.04 -7.60 14.19
CA VAL A 42 -0.13 -8.34 15.08
C VAL A 42 0.20 -9.71 14.47
N LEU A 43 -0.79 -10.42 13.92
CA LEU A 43 -0.56 -11.71 13.26
C LEU A 43 0.39 -11.59 12.06
N VAL A 44 0.28 -10.53 11.28
CA VAL A 44 1.21 -10.26 10.17
C VAL A 44 2.63 -10.03 10.70
N LEU A 45 2.80 -9.20 11.73
CA LEU A 45 4.12 -8.91 12.30
C LEU A 45 4.77 -10.17 12.88
N VAL A 46 3.99 -11.00 13.57
CA VAL A 46 4.43 -12.32 14.06
C VAL A 46 4.79 -13.23 12.89
N GLY A 47 3.97 -13.28 11.85
CA GLY A 47 4.23 -14.07 10.64
C GLY A 47 5.53 -13.69 9.95
N LEU A 48 5.83 -12.38 9.86
CA LEU A 48 7.09 -11.88 9.31
C LEU A 48 8.30 -12.28 10.17
N ALA A 49 8.21 -12.14 11.49
CA ALA A 49 9.29 -12.52 12.41
C ALA A 49 9.57 -14.03 12.40
N VAL A 50 8.52 -14.86 12.32
CA VAL A 50 8.66 -16.32 12.23
C VAL A 50 9.21 -16.75 10.87
N MET A 51 8.81 -16.08 9.78
CA MET A 51 9.34 -16.35 8.44
C MET A 51 10.84 -16.09 8.36
N ASP A 52 11.30 -14.98 8.93
CA ASP A 52 12.72 -14.62 9.01
C ASP A 52 13.53 -15.65 9.83
N ALA A 53 12.95 -16.15 10.92
CA ALA A 53 13.62 -17.10 11.80
C ALA A 53 13.68 -18.55 11.27
N MET A 54 12.74 -18.98 10.42
CA MET A 54 12.55 -20.39 10.06
C MET A 54 12.91 -20.75 8.61
N GLU A 55 13.31 -19.78 7.78
CA GLU A 55 13.65 -19.93 6.34
C GLU A 55 12.67 -20.85 5.56
N HIS A 56 11.40 -20.89 5.97
CA HIS A 56 10.48 -21.92 5.53
C HIS A 56 9.89 -21.56 4.16
N PRO A 57 9.92 -22.46 3.15
CA PRO A 57 9.44 -22.15 1.79
C PRO A 57 7.96 -21.72 1.67
N TRP A 58 7.12 -22.05 2.65
CA TRP A 58 5.70 -21.66 2.68
C TRP A 58 5.44 -20.34 3.41
N GLY A 59 6.42 -19.78 4.11
CA GLY A 59 6.25 -18.59 4.95
C GLY A 59 5.74 -17.38 4.17
N VAL A 60 6.18 -17.23 2.92
CA VAL A 60 5.72 -16.15 2.03
C VAL A 60 4.21 -16.25 1.75
N LEU A 61 3.68 -17.45 1.51
CA LEU A 61 2.25 -17.64 1.25
C LEU A 61 1.41 -17.31 2.49
N THR A 62 1.89 -17.73 3.67
CA THR A 62 1.24 -17.41 4.95
C THR A 62 1.19 -15.91 5.19
N VAL A 63 2.30 -15.19 4.97
CA VAL A 63 2.35 -13.73 5.12
C VAL A 63 1.41 -13.05 4.14
N VAL A 64 1.37 -13.48 2.87
CA VAL A 64 0.45 -12.91 1.86
C VAL A 64 -1.03 -13.16 2.24
N GLY A 65 -1.35 -14.34 2.78
CA GLY A 65 -2.68 -14.64 3.30
C GLY A 65 -3.07 -13.75 4.47
N LEU A 66 -2.16 -13.55 5.43
CA LEU A 66 -2.37 -12.65 6.57
C LEU A 66 -2.52 -11.19 6.14
N MET A 67 -1.76 -10.75 5.13
CA MET A 67 -1.91 -9.41 4.55
C MET A 67 -3.28 -9.23 3.87
N THR A 68 -3.74 -10.25 3.16
CA THR A 68 -5.08 -10.26 2.55
C THR A 68 -6.18 -10.17 3.62
N LEU A 69 -6.01 -10.90 4.73
CA LEU A 69 -6.92 -10.84 5.87
C LEU A 69 -6.93 -9.46 6.55
N LEU A 70 -5.77 -8.83 6.70
CA LEU A 70 -5.65 -7.47 7.22
C LEU A 70 -6.40 -6.48 6.33
N VAL A 71 -6.25 -6.57 5.01
CA VAL A 71 -6.98 -5.73 4.07
C VAL A 71 -8.49 -5.97 4.19
N ALA A 72 -8.93 -7.23 4.29
CA ALA A 72 -10.34 -7.56 4.53
C ALA A 72 -10.87 -6.91 5.81
N ALA A 73 -10.11 -7.00 6.91
CA ALA A 73 -10.44 -6.38 8.20
C ALA A 73 -10.64 -4.87 8.07
N CYS A 74 -9.76 -4.21 7.30
CA CYS A 74 -9.79 -2.77 7.10
C CYS A 74 -10.99 -2.32 6.25
N VAL A 75 -11.32 -3.07 5.19
CA VAL A 75 -12.40 -2.72 4.25
C VAL A 75 -13.79 -3.01 4.82
N LEU A 76 -13.94 -4.07 5.63
CA LEU A 76 -15.23 -4.49 6.18
C LEU A 76 -15.80 -3.54 7.23
N ARG A 77 -14.94 -2.73 7.86
CA ARG A 77 -15.36 -1.90 9.00
C ARG A 77 -14.54 -0.63 9.11
N GLU A 78 -15.11 0.48 8.69
CA GLU A 78 -14.44 1.79 8.72
C GLU A 78 -14.11 2.27 10.16
N ASP A 79 -14.88 1.83 11.16
CA ASP A 79 -14.61 2.10 12.59
C ASP A 79 -13.82 0.95 13.25
N HIS A 80 -12.57 0.77 12.84
CA HIS A 80 -11.63 -0.18 13.43
C HIS A 80 -10.48 0.55 14.15
N GLY A 81 -9.82 -0.10 15.12
CA GLY A 81 -8.78 0.55 15.94
C GLY A 81 -7.60 1.19 15.18
N LEU A 82 -7.34 0.78 13.93
CA LEU A 82 -6.32 1.38 13.07
C LEU A 82 -6.80 2.60 12.26
N ALA A 83 -8.09 2.92 12.29
CA ALA A 83 -8.69 3.92 11.39
C ALA A 83 -8.09 5.31 11.65
N GLY A 84 -7.90 5.68 12.92
CA GLY A 84 -7.28 6.95 13.28
C GLY A 84 -5.84 7.11 12.74
N LEU A 85 -5.07 6.02 12.67
CA LEU A 85 -3.69 6.05 12.14
C LEU A 85 -3.68 6.02 10.61
N LEU A 86 -4.47 5.14 10.00
CA LEU A 86 -4.54 4.98 8.54
C LEU A 86 -5.17 6.20 7.85
N CYS A 87 -6.17 6.82 8.48
CA CYS A 87 -6.82 8.03 7.99
C CYS A 87 -6.10 9.33 8.42
N ALA A 88 -4.97 9.23 9.12
CA ALA A 88 -4.18 10.41 9.47
C ALA A 88 -3.73 11.13 8.19
N ARG A 89 -3.84 12.47 8.19
CA ARG A 89 -3.41 13.34 7.07
C ARG A 89 -2.04 12.99 6.45
N PRO A 90 -0.96 12.76 7.22
CA PRO A 90 0.33 12.41 6.63
C PRO A 90 0.31 11.05 5.93
N VAL A 91 -0.39 10.05 6.47
CA VAL A 91 -0.47 8.70 5.89
C VAL A 91 -1.25 8.75 4.57
N ASN A 92 -2.36 9.47 4.54
CA ASN A 92 -3.14 9.64 3.31
C ASN A 92 -2.35 10.41 2.24
N TRP A 93 -1.59 11.44 2.63
CA TRP A 93 -0.71 12.17 1.74
C TRP A 93 0.41 11.29 1.16
N ILE A 94 1.06 10.45 2.00
CA ILE A 94 2.06 9.48 1.54
C ILE A 94 1.42 8.50 0.55
N GLY A 95 0.23 7.98 0.85
CA GLY A 95 -0.51 7.09 -0.05
C GLY A 95 -0.79 7.73 -1.40
N THR A 96 -1.13 9.02 -1.40
CA THR A 96 -1.41 9.81 -2.59
C THR A 96 -0.15 10.01 -3.46
N VAL A 97 1.02 10.24 -2.84
CA VAL A 97 2.31 10.40 -3.55
C VAL A 97 2.97 9.05 -3.88
N SER A 98 2.50 7.94 -3.29
CA SER A 98 3.11 6.61 -3.39
C SER A 98 3.25 6.10 -4.82
N TYR A 99 2.25 6.35 -5.67
CA TYR A 99 2.30 5.98 -7.07
C TYR A 99 3.42 6.72 -7.82
N GLY A 100 3.56 8.03 -7.58
CA GLY A 100 4.65 8.83 -8.12
C GLY A 100 6.02 8.34 -7.64
N MET A 101 6.15 7.99 -6.35
CA MET A 101 7.37 7.40 -5.82
C MET A 101 7.71 6.08 -6.50
N TYR A 102 6.73 5.18 -6.68
CA TYR A 102 6.93 3.91 -7.37
C TYR A 102 7.44 4.10 -8.82
N LEU A 103 6.91 5.07 -9.56
CA LEU A 103 7.40 5.33 -10.92
C LEU A 103 8.79 5.97 -10.94
N LEU A 104 9.05 6.91 -10.04
CA LEU A 104 10.23 7.80 -10.12
C LEU A 104 11.43 7.29 -9.31
N HIS A 105 11.25 6.36 -8.37
CA HIS A 105 12.35 5.93 -7.51
C HIS A 105 13.52 5.33 -8.30
N MET A 106 13.28 4.54 -9.35
CA MET A 106 14.36 4.00 -10.20
C MET A 106 15.06 5.10 -11.00
N LEU A 107 14.30 6.08 -11.49
CA LEU A 107 14.84 7.23 -12.22
C LEU A 107 15.73 8.11 -11.33
N VAL A 108 15.46 8.15 -10.01
CA VAL A 108 16.30 8.85 -9.02
C VAL A 108 17.47 7.98 -8.57
N LEU A 109 17.22 6.70 -8.27
CA LEU A 109 18.20 5.77 -7.70
C LEU A 109 19.40 5.58 -8.61
N VAL A 110 19.19 5.37 -9.92
CA VAL A 110 20.25 5.07 -10.88
C VAL A 110 21.28 6.22 -11.01
N PRO A 111 20.89 7.48 -11.30
CA PRO A 111 21.85 8.57 -11.42
C PRO A 111 22.46 8.95 -10.07
N LEU A 112 21.69 8.91 -8.99
CA LEU A 112 22.18 9.30 -7.67
C LEU A 112 23.21 8.30 -7.14
N ALA A 113 22.98 6.99 -7.31
CA ALA A 113 23.97 5.97 -6.97
C ALA A 113 25.27 6.17 -7.75
N LYS A 114 25.20 6.39 -9.08
CA LYS A 114 26.37 6.67 -9.91
C LYS A 114 27.14 7.92 -9.46
N LEU A 115 26.44 8.96 -8.99
CA LEU A 115 27.07 10.17 -8.50
C LEU A 115 27.82 9.94 -7.18
N LEU A 116 27.21 9.24 -6.23
CA LEU A 116 27.86 8.89 -4.95
C LEU A 116 29.08 7.99 -5.17
N ASP A 117 28.98 7.04 -6.09
CA ASP A 117 30.09 6.15 -6.46
C ASP A 117 31.26 6.94 -7.07
N ARG A 118 30.97 7.93 -7.94
CA ARG A 118 32.01 8.81 -8.52
C ARG A 118 32.68 9.72 -7.50
N LEU A 119 31.97 10.12 -6.46
CA LEU A 119 32.51 10.93 -5.36
C LEU A 119 33.36 10.09 -4.38
N GLY A 120 33.43 8.77 -4.57
CA GLY A 120 34.16 7.86 -3.68
C GLY A 120 33.55 7.76 -2.28
N TYR A 121 32.33 8.26 -2.08
CA TYR A 121 31.67 8.34 -0.78
C TYR A 121 30.23 7.82 -0.88
N ASN A 122 30.07 6.51 -0.62
CA ASN A 122 28.80 5.81 -0.76
C ASN A 122 28.44 4.96 0.49
N PRO A 123 28.27 5.56 1.68
CA PRO A 123 27.75 4.82 2.82
C PRO A 123 26.28 4.42 2.55
N PRO A 124 25.89 3.17 2.86
CA PRO A 124 24.57 2.63 2.50
C PRO A 124 23.41 3.42 3.13
N LEU A 125 23.61 3.92 4.35
CA LEU A 125 22.60 4.73 5.05
C LEU A 125 22.39 6.09 4.36
N LEU A 126 23.47 6.77 3.97
CA LEU A 126 23.40 8.05 3.27
C LEU A 126 22.73 7.88 1.90
N ARG A 127 23.12 6.84 1.15
CA ARG A 127 22.48 6.49 -0.11
C ARG A 127 20.99 6.27 0.06
N PHE A 128 20.58 5.51 1.08
CA PHE A 128 19.17 5.27 1.35
C PHE A 128 18.42 6.57 1.65
N VAL A 129 18.91 7.39 2.58
CA VAL A 129 18.28 8.66 2.97
C VAL A 129 18.20 9.62 1.78
N LEU A 130 19.27 9.73 0.98
CA LEU A 130 19.28 10.60 -0.20
C LEU A 130 18.33 10.10 -1.29
N VAL A 131 18.34 8.80 -1.61
CA VAL A 131 17.44 8.24 -2.63
C VAL A 131 16.00 8.41 -2.23
N VAL A 132 15.64 8.07 -0.98
CA VAL A 132 14.27 8.22 -0.47
C VAL A 132 13.88 9.69 -0.45
N GLY A 133 14.72 10.57 0.10
CA GLY A 133 14.45 12.00 0.20
C GLY A 133 14.25 12.65 -1.18
N VAL A 134 15.16 12.41 -2.12
CA VAL A 134 15.05 12.93 -3.48
C VAL A 134 13.85 12.32 -4.21
N THR A 135 13.57 11.03 -4.03
CA THR A 135 12.38 10.40 -4.63
C THR A 135 11.10 11.02 -4.10
N VAL A 136 10.97 11.25 -2.79
CA VAL A 136 9.78 11.90 -2.20
C VAL A 136 9.65 13.34 -2.71
N LEU A 137 10.75 14.08 -2.80
CA LEU A 137 10.74 15.45 -3.32
C LEU A 137 10.32 15.50 -4.80
N VAL A 138 10.92 14.66 -5.64
CA VAL A 138 10.61 14.60 -7.08
C VAL A 138 9.20 14.07 -7.31
N ALA A 139 8.76 13.07 -6.55
CA ALA A 139 7.40 12.53 -6.63
C ALA A 139 6.35 13.54 -6.16
N SER A 140 6.59 14.26 -5.06
CA SER A 140 5.66 15.30 -4.57
C SER A 140 5.61 16.51 -5.50
N ALA A 141 6.74 16.89 -6.11
CA ALA A 141 6.78 17.93 -7.13
C ALA A 141 6.03 17.50 -8.41
N SER A 142 6.27 16.28 -8.87
CA SER A 142 5.57 15.68 -10.01
C SER A 142 4.06 15.57 -9.74
N TYR A 143 3.66 15.13 -8.55
CA TYR A 143 2.26 15.07 -8.11
C TYR A 143 1.59 16.44 -8.21
N ARG A 144 2.23 17.49 -7.68
CA ARG A 144 1.70 18.85 -7.74
C ARG A 144 1.59 19.37 -9.17
N TRP A 145 2.51 19.03 -10.07
CA TRP A 145 2.52 19.53 -11.44
C TRP A 145 1.68 18.71 -12.43
N PHE A 146 1.66 17.39 -12.33
CA PHE A 146 0.91 16.54 -13.25
C PHE A 146 -0.51 16.28 -12.75
N GLU A 147 -0.67 15.88 -11.49
CA GLU A 147 -1.96 15.40 -10.99
C GLU A 147 -2.97 16.54 -10.77
N SER A 148 -2.53 17.69 -10.27
CA SER A 148 -3.40 18.88 -10.13
C SER A 148 -3.87 19.45 -11.47
N ASN A 149 -3.07 19.29 -12.53
CA ASN A 149 -3.43 19.74 -13.88
C ASN A 149 -4.35 18.73 -14.57
N PHE A 150 -4.11 17.43 -14.44
CA PHE A 150 -4.97 16.39 -15.02
C PHE A 150 -6.32 16.26 -14.31
N LEU A 151 -6.38 16.37 -12.98
CA LEU A 151 -7.65 16.39 -12.24
C LEU A 151 -8.52 17.59 -12.63
N ARG A 152 -7.91 18.75 -12.90
CA ARG A 152 -8.62 19.94 -13.41
C ARG A 152 -9.19 19.72 -14.81
N GLN A 153 -8.51 18.94 -15.65
CA GLN A 153 -8.99 18.57 -16.98
C GLN A 153 -10.08 17.50 -16.92
N LYS A 154 -9.98 16.51 -16.02
CA LYS A 154 -11.01 15.48 -15.83
C LYS A 154 -12.36 16.08 -15.43
N ARG A 155 -12.36 17.11 -14.56
CA ARG A 155 -13.57 17.84 -14.15
C ARG A 155 -14.31 18.53 -15.31
N ARG A 156 -13.66 18.72 -16.46
CA ARG A 156 -14.24 19.26 -17.69
C ARG A 156 -14.96 18.20 -18.53
N PHE A 157 -14.64 16.92 -18.34
CA PHE A 157 -15.22 15.80 -19.07
C PHE A 157 -16.12 14.91 -18.19
N GLU A 158 -16.29 15.26 -16.91
CA GLU A 158 -17.31 14.61 -16.07
C GLU A 158 -18.70 15.03 -16.57
N PRO A 159 -19.57 14.08 -16.98
CA PRO A 159 -20.95 14.39 -17.30
C PRO A 159 -21.60 15.04 -16.09
N ALA A 160 -22.35 16.13 -16.30
CA ALA A 160 -23.17 16.71 -15.25
C ALA A 160 -24.01 15.59 -14.63
N GLN A 161 -23.85 15.36 -13.32
CA GLN A 161 -24.58 14.31 -12.63
C GLN A 161 -26.07 14.58 -12.83
N VAL A 162 -26.74 13.66 -13.53
CA VAL A 162 -28.19 13.69 -13.67
C VAL A 162 -28.76 13.48 -12.28
N SER A 163 -29.27 14.56 -11.71
CA SER A 163 -30.03 14.58 -10.46
C SER A 163 -31.28 13.72 -10.65
N THR A 164 -31.20 12.42 -10.36
CA THR A 164 -32.39 11.58 -10.20
C THR A 164 -33.04 11.95 -8.88
N ALA A 165 -34.05 12.81 -8.96
CA ALA A 165 -35.06 13.01 -7.93
C ALA A 165 -36.05 11.84 -7.90
#